data_AF-A0A2W4MG16-F1
#
_entry.id   AF-A0A2W4MG16-F1
#
_cell.length_a   1.000
_cell.length_b   1.000
_cell.length_c   1.000
_cell.angle_alpha   90.00
_cell.angle_beta   90.00
_cell.angle_gamma   90.00
#
_symmetry.space_group_name_H-M   'P 1'
#
loop_
_entity.id
_entity.type
_entity.pdbx_description
1 polymer ?
#
loop_
_entity_poly.entity_id
_entity_poly.type
_entity_poly.pdbx_seq_one_letter_code
_entity_poly.pdbx_strand_id
1 'polypeptide(L)'
;MTVTGEDTMTVNSHANIAACLLGAVALALSGALAAEELTQEEAGPESFVSLRFDGTCDERNNRLWLSNTHTYKTIVARVRWRAAGGKALTEQFFPPPDSIREIGCAAEAEILEARFAEF
;
A
#
# COMPACT_ATOMS: atom_id res chain seq x y z
N MET A 1 -20.19 -57.43 44.46
CA MET A 1 -19.51 -56.98 45.68
C MET A 1 -18.77 -55.69 45.35
N THR A 2 -19.16 -54.58 45.99
CA THR A 2 -18.37 -53.38 46.41
C THR A 2 -17.33 -52.79 45.41
N VAL A 3 -17.46 -51.56 44.85
CA VAL A 3 -17.42 -50.18 45.45
C VAL A 3 -16.02 -49.93 46.08
N THR A 4 -15.19 -48.89 45.84
CA THR A 4 -15.30 -47.46 45.39
C THR A 4 -13.91 -46.86 45.12
N GLY A 5 -13.87 -45.63 44.57
CA GLY A 5 -12.77 -44.65 44.73
C GLY A 5 -12.99 -43.41 43.84
N GLU A 6 -14.03 -42.59 44.07
CA GLU A 6 -14.11 -41.36 44.90
C GLU A 6 -13.57 -40.07 44.25
N ASP A 7 -14.49 -39.39 43.54
CA ASP A 7 -14.48 -38.00 43.10
C ASP A 7 -14.50 -37.01 44.27
N THR A 8 -13.82 -35.87 44.13
CA THR A 8 -13.98 -34.72 45.05
C THR A 8 -14.57 -33.53 44.29
N MET A 9 -15.89 -33.41 44.28
CA MET A 9 -16.61 -32.15 44.07
C MET A 9 -17.02 -31.62 45.45
N THR A 10 -16.68 -30.36 45.75
CA THR A 10 -17.27 -29.63 46.89
C THR A 10 -17.99 -28.41 46.35
N VAL A 11 -19.32 -28.48 46.36
CA VAL A 11 -20.23 -27.33 46.25
C VAL A 11 -20.54 -26.88 47.66
N ASN A 12 -20.61 -25.58 47.95
CA ASN A 12 -21.65 -25.10 48.84
C ASN A 12 -22.05 -23.65 48.63
N SER A 13 -23.37 -23.50 48.62
CA SER A 13 -24.21 -22.37 48.25
C SER A 13 -24.54 -21.52 49.46
N HIS A 14 -24.43 -20.19 49.38
CA HIS A 14 -25.22 -19.27 50.22
C HIS A 14 -25.67 -18.07 49.39
N ALA A 15 -26.99 -17.88 49.33
CA ALA A 15 -27.69 -16.84 48.58
C ALA A 15 -28.30 -15.79 49.52
N ASN A 16 -28.36 -14.54 49.02
CA ASN A 16 -29.23 -13.41 49.40
C ASN A 16 -28.94 -12.76 50.79
N ILE A 17 -29.06 -11.46 51.07
CA ILE A 17 -29.95 -10.36 50.65
C ILE A 17 -29.24 -9.03 51.00
N ALA A 18 -29.42 -7.96 50.21
CA ALA A 18 -29.81 -6.60 50.67
C ALA A 18 -29.35 -5.49 49.72
N ALA A 19 -30.33 -4.83 49.12
CA ALA A 19 -30.21 -3.61 48.35
C ALA A 19 -29.81 -2.42 49.24
N CYS A 20 -29.02 -1.50 48.70
CA CYS A 20 -29.11 -0.10 49.09
C CYS A 20 -28.73 0.79 47.90
N LEU A 21 -29.75 1.47 47.38
CA LEU A 21 -29.68 2.57 46.42
C LEU A 21 -28.81 3.70 46.98
N LEU A 22 -28.14 4.42 46.07
CA LEU A 22 -27.75 5.85 46.09
C LEU A 22 -26.30 6.03 45.66
N GLY A 23 -26.09 6.76 44.56
CA GLY A 23 -24.78 7.28 44.21
C GLY A 23 -24.55 7.41 42.72
N ALA A 24 -25.33 8.25 42.05
CA ALA A 24 -24.92 8.81 40.76
C ALA A 24 -23.63 9.62 40.98
N VAL A 25 -22.50 9.11 40.48
CA VAL A 25 -21.28 9.92 40.30
C VAL A 25 -20.95 9.88 38.82
N ALA A 26 -21.31 10.99 38.17
CA ALA A 26 -20.91 11.30 36.81
C ALA A 26 -19.39 11.41 36.74
N LEU A 27 -18.72 10.38 36.22
CA LEU A 27 -17.37 10.52 35.69
C LEU A 27 -17.47 10.94 34.22
N ALA A 28 -17.67 12.24 34.02
CA ALA A 28 -17.33 12.91 32.78
C ALA A 28 -15.79 12.98 32.69
N LEU A 29 -15.14 11.86 32.38
CA LEU A 29 -13.83 11.90 31.76
C LEU A 29 -14.06 12.13 30.27
N SER A 30 -14.17 13.40 29.90
CA SER A 30 -13.94 13.87 28.54
C SER A 30 -12.48 13.67 28.20
N GLY A 31 -12.06 12.40 28.09
CA GLY A 31 -10.81 12.01 27.46
C GLY A 31 -10.96 12.37 25.99
N ALA A 32 -10.32 13.47 25.59
CA ALA A 32 -10.03 13.77 24.21
C ALA A 32 -9.18 12.62 23.65
N LEU A 33 -9.84 11.56 23.20
CA LEU A 33 -9.29 10.68 22.19
C LEU A 33 -9.32 11.50 20.90
N ALA A 34 -8.31 12.35 20.74
CA ALA A 34 -7.86 12.74 19.42
C ALA A 34 -7.48 11.42 18.74
N ALA A 35 -8.43 10.87 17.99
CA ALA A 35 -8.12 9.91 16.96
C ALA A 35 -7.23 10.67 15.97
N GLU A 36 -5.92 10.56 16.15
CA GLU A 36 -4.97 10.84 15.09
C GLU A 36 -5.25 9.76 14.03
N GLU A 37 -6.21 10.03 13.15
CA GLU A 37 -6.28 9.34 11.87
C GLU A 37 -4.93 9.55 11.21
N LEU A 38 -4.11 8.51 11.22
CA LEU A 38 -2.96 8.39 10.35
C LEU A 38 -3.50 8.45 8.93
N THR A 39 -3.63 9.65 8.37
CA THR A 39 -3.80 9.86 6.95
C THR A 39 -2.52 9.34 6.31
N GLN A 40 -2.52 8.06 5.95
CA GLN A 40 -1.56 7.52 5.02
C GLN A 40 -1.76 8.30 3.72
N GLU A 41 -0.90 9.29 3.46
CA GLU A 41 -0.85 9.98 2.18
C GLU A 41 -0.68 8.89 1.11
N GLU A 42 -1.75 8.66 0.33
CA GLU A 42 -1.72 7.71 -0.78
C GLU A 42 -0.59 8.16 -1.71
N ALA A 43 0.41 7.30 -1.90
CA ALA A 43 1.59 7.67 -2.68
C ALA A 43 1.17 8.10 -4.10
N GLY A 44 1.79 9.16 -4.60
CA GLY A 44 1.48 9.67 -5.93
C GLY A 44 1.87 8.68 -7.04
N PRO A 45 1.26 8.77 -8.23
CA PRO A 45 1.53 7.88 -9.36
C PRO A 45 3.01 7.83 -9.77
N GLU A 46 3.76 8.92 -9.59
CA GLU A 46 5.20 9.02 -9.84
C GLU A 46 6.04 8.05 -9.00
N SER A 47 5.54 7.64 -7.82
CA SER A 47 6.25 6.69 -6.95
C SER A 47 6.20 5.25 -7.46
N PHE A 48 5.31 4.95 -8.40
CA PHE A 48 5.08 3.59 -8.93
C PHE A 48 5.64 3.38 -10.33
N VAL A 49 6.02 4.44 -11.03
CA VAL A 49 6.63 4.34 -12.37
C VAL A 49 8.12 4.58 -12.32
N SER A 50 8.88 3.74 -13.02
CA SER A 50 10.33 3.88 -13.08
C SER A 50 10.87 3.58 -14.48
N LEU A 51 12.00 4.19 -14.80
CA LEU A 51 12.76 3.92 -16.01
C LEU A 51 14.02 3.14 -15.65
N ARG A 52 14.36 2.15 -16.47
CA ARG A 52 15.57 1.36 -16.31
C ARG A 52 16.24 1.16 -17.66
N PHE A 53 17.56 1.30 -17.69
CA PHE A 53 18.38 0.89 -18.83
C PHE A 53 18.92 -0.50 -18.58
N ASP A 54 18.58 -1.45 -19.45
CA ASP A 54 19.04 -2.84 -19.31
C ASP A 54 19.16 -3.53 -20.66
N GLY A 55 20.35 -4.06 -20.94
CA GLY A 55 20.73 -4.61 -22.23
C GLY A 55 21.17 -3.54 -23.23
N THR A 56 22.05 -3.95 -24.14
CA THR A 56 22.64 -3.08 -25.17
C THR A 56 21.81 -3.10 -26.45
N CYS A 57 21.61 -1.93 -27.07
CA CYS A 57 21.14 -1.81 -28.44
C CYS A 57 22.31 -1.60 -29.41
N ASP A 58 23.23 -0.71 -29.03
CA ASP A 58 24.48 -0.43 -29.74
C ASP A 58 25.53 0.12 -28.74
N GLU A 59 26.70 0.52 -29.22
CA GLU A 59 27.82 1.00 -28.39
C GLU A 59 27.50 2.19 -27.46
N ARG A 60 26.46 2.97 -27.77
CA ARG A 60 26.11 4.19 -27.03
C ARG A 60 24.67 4.22 -26.51
N ASN A 61 23.88 3.20 -26.80
CA ASN A 61 22.46 3.16 -26.47
C ASN A 61 22.10 1.83 -25.79
N ASN A 62 21.30 1.92 -24.74
CA ASN A 62 20.78 0.78 -24.00
C ASN A 62 19.27 0.65 -24.23
N ARG A 63 18.72 -0.55 -24.01
CA ARG A 63 17.26 -0.71 -24.04
C ARG A 63 16.67 -0.01 -22.84
N LEU A 64 15.62 0.74 -23.11
CA LEU A 64 14.87 1.51 -22.14
C LEU A 64 13.61 0.74 -21.77
N TRP A 65 13.47 0.47 -20.49
CA TRP A 65 12.34 -0.23 -19.89
C TRP A 65 11.55 0.74 -19.02
N LEU A 66 10.22 0.70 -19.16
CA LEU A 66 9.27 1.38 -18.29
C LEU A 66 8.57 0.34 -17.43
N SER A 67 8.58 0.55 -16.11
CA SER A 67 7.86 -0.27 -15.15
C SER A 67 6.70 0.49 -14.52
N ASN A 68 5.63 -0.23 -14.18
CA ASN A 68 4.59 0.21 -13.26
C ASN A 68 4.47 -0.82 -12.14
N THR A 69 4.85 -0.45 -10.92
CA THR A 69 4.80 -1.31 -9.73
C THR A 69 3.48 -1.16 -8.97
N HIS A 70 2.56 -0.31 -9.42
CA HIS A 70 1.26 -0.17 -8.79
C HIS A 70 0.45 -1.46 -8.97
N THR A 71 -0.14 -1.97 -7.89
CA THR A 71 -0.82 -3.28 -7.88
C THR A 71 -2.10 -3.33 -8.71
N TYR A 72 -2.86 -2.23 -8.75
CA TYR A 72 -4.21 -2.21 -9.34
C TYR A 72 -4.48 -1.16 -10.43
N LYS A 73 -3.70 -0.06 -10.50
CA LYS A 73 -3.98 1.08 -11.36
C LYS A 73 -3.01 1.12 -12.54
N THR A 74 -3.56 1.31 -13.73
CA THR A 74 -2.79 1.73 -14.91
C THR A 74 -2.34 3.17 -14.71
N ILE A 75 -1.08 3.45 -14.99
CA ILE A 75 -0.52 4.81 -14.93
C ILE A 75 -0.28 5.30 -16.34
N VAL A 76 -0.71 6.52 -16.64
CA VAL A 76 -0.34 7.25 -17.84
C VAL A 76 0.99 7.93 -17.57
N ALA A 77 2.04 7.47 -18.24
CA ALA A 77 3.39 8.02 -18.11
C ALA A 77 3.80 8.75 -19.39
N ARG A 78 4.10 10.04 -19.31
CA ARG A 78 4.68 10.79 -20.43
C ARG A 78 6.19 10.76 -20.29
N VAL A 79 6.86 10.08 -21.21
CA VAL A 79 8.31 9.86 -21.16
C VAL A 79 8.98 10.62 -22.29
N ARG A 80 10.08 11.29 -21.97
CA ARG A 80 11.01 11.87 -22.94
C ARG A 80 12.28 11.02 -22.97
N TRP A 81 12.72 10.59 -24.15
CA TRP A 81 14.00 9.90 -24.30
C TRP A 81 14.75 10.35 -25.54
N ARG A 82 16.05 10.07 -25.57
CA ARG A 82 16.93 10.40 -26.68
C ARG A 82 17.97 9.31 -26.87
N ALA A 83 18.15 8.87 -28.12
CA ALA A 83 19.32 8.09 -28.52
C ALA A 83 20.55 8.99 -28.62
N ALA A 84 21.75 8.47 -28.36
CA ALA A 84 22.98 9.25 -28.39
C ALA A 84 23.13 10.00 -29.72
N GLY A 85 23.26 11.33 -29.68
CA GLY A 85 23.35 12.19 -30.88
C GLY A 85 22.05 12.33 -31.68
N GLY A 86 20.96 11.73 -31.23
CA GLY A 86 19.65 11.79 -31.85
C GLY A 86 18.77 12.93 -31.31
N LYS A 87 17.59 13.08 -31.90
CA LYS A 87 16.55 13.99 -31.42
C LYS A 87 15.87 13.41 -30.17
N ALA A 88 15.46 14.29 -29.25
CA ALA A 88 14.59 13.86 -28.15
C ALA A 88 13.18 13.56 -28.68
N LEU A 89 12.64 12.41 -28.28
CA LEU A 89 11.28 11.97 -28.52
C LEU A 89 10.49 12.10 -27.21
N THR A 90 9.20 12.42 -27.33
CA THR A 90 8.28 12.47 -26.19
C THR A 90 7.04 11.68 -26.56
N GLU A 91 6.68 10.69 -25.76
CA GLU A 91 5.55 9.80 -26.02
C GLU A 91 4.84 9.43 -24.72
N GLN A 92 3.57 9.05 -24.83
CA GLN A 92 2.74 8.66 -23.70
C GLN A 92 2.54 7.15 -23.68
N PHE A 93 2.76 6.56 -22.50
CA PHE A 93 2.63 5.12 -22.25
C PHE A 93 1.54 4.85 -21.23
N PHE A 94 0.96 3.67 -21.33
CA PHE A 94 -0.08 3.17 -20.44
C PHE A 94 0.34 1.81 -19.87
N PRO A 95 1.44 1.72 -19.11
CA PRO A 95 1.85 0.47 -18.49
C PRO A 95 0.72 -0.04 -17.55
N PRO A 96 0.21 -1.26 -17.78
CA PRO A 96 -0.78 -1.87 -16.88
C PRO A 96 -0.20 -2.08 -15.47
N PRO A 97 -1.03 -2.41 -14.48
CA PRO A 97 -0.56 -2.75 -13.15
C PRO A 97 0.48 -3.87 -13.17
N ASP A 98 1.45 -3.81 -12.26
CA ASP A 98 2.54 -4.80 -12.09
C ASP A 98 3.18 -5.24 -13.41
N SER A 99 3.64 -4.27 -14.21
CA SER A 99 4.14 -4.54 -15.55
C SER A 99 5.49 -3.89 -15.83
N ILE A 100 6.22 -4.51 -16.75
CA ILE A 100 7.49 -4.01 -17.28
C ILE A 100 7.41 -4.14 -18.80
N ARG A 101 7.73 -3.06 -19.51
CA ARG A 101 7.70 -3.00 -20.97
C ARG A 101 8.94 -2.31 -21.53
N GLU A 102 9.52 -2.89 -22.57
CA GLU A 102 10.52 -2.20 -23.40
C GLU A 102 9.83 -1.11 -24.23
N ILE A 103 10.34 0.12 -24.13
CA ILE A 103 9.80 1.29 -24.84
C ILE A 103 10.74 1.84 -25.91
N GLY A 104 11.97 1.34 -25.99
CA GLY A 104 12.89 1.64 -27.09
C GLY A 104 14.36 1.51 -26.72
N CYS A 105 15.21 2.15 -27.52
CA CYS A 105 16.65 2.29 -27.27
C CYS A 105 16.99 3.76 -27.02
N ALA A 106 17.72 4.04 -25.94
CA ALA A 106 18.08 5.40 -25.57
C ALA A 106 19.41 5.46 -24.81
N ALA A 107 20.00 6.66 -24.82
CA ALA A 107 21.14 7.02 -23.99
C ALA A 107 20.70 7.80 -22.74
N GLU A 108 19.59 8.54 -22.84
CA GLU A 108 18.99 9.30 -21.74
C GLU A 108 17.46 9.23 -21.81
N ALA A 109 16.80 9.24 -20.66
CA ALA A 109 15.35 9.22 -20.55
C ALA A 109 14.86 9.83 -19.24
N GLU A 110 13.65 10.38 -19.25
CA GLU A 110 13.02 11.06 -18.11
C GLU A 110 11.49 10.89 -18.17
N ILE A 111 10.86 10.66 -17.02
CA ILE A 111 9.41 10.73 -16.87
C ILE A 111 9.04 12.20 -16.65
N LEU A 112 8.32 12.79 -17.59
CA LEU A 112 7.86 14.17 -17.52
C LEU A 112 6.56 14.32 -16.73
N GLU A 113 5.74 13.26 -16.72
CA GLU A 113 4.44 13.26 -16.06
C GLU A 113 4.03 11.82 -15.76
N ALA A 114 3.39 11.62 -14.60
CA ALA A 114 2.72 10.41 -14.22
C ALA A 114 1.34 10.75 -13.65
N ARG A 115 0.29 10.07 -14.11
CA ARG A 115 -1.07 10.20 -13.56
C ARG A 115 -1.81 8.88 -13.62
N PHE A 116 -2.72 8.62 -12.70
CA PHE A 116 -3.59 7.45 -12.83
C PHE A 116 -4.49 7.59 -14.06
N ALA A 117 -4.68 6.50 -14.79
CA ALA A 117 -5.60 6.49 -15.91
C ALA A 117 -7.05 6.58 -15.41
N GLU A 118 -7.84 7.40 -16.09
CA GLU A 118 -9.29 7.52 -15.88
C GLU A 118 -9.96 6.79 -17.05
N PHE A 119 -10.55 5.63 -16.79
CA PHE A 119 -11.23 4.80 -17.80
C PHE A 119 -12.56 4.29 -17.27
#